data_AF-A0A812P4L2-F1
#
_entry.id   AF-A0A812P4L2-F1
#
_cell.length_a   1.000
_cell.length_b   1.000
_cell.length_c   1.000
_cell.angle_alpha   90.00
_cell.angle_beta   90.00
_cell.angle_gamma   90.00
#
_symmetry.space_group_name_H-M   'P 1'
#
loop_
_entity.id
_entity.type
_entity.pdbx_description
1 polymer ?
#
loop_
_entity_poly.entity_id
_entity_poly.type
_entity_poly.pdbx_seq_one_letter_code
_entity_poly.pdbx_strand_id
1 'polypeptide(L)'
;MFMNSTVIYRTLFPESAILDKGLLRRLLRLLPEGASLADFGALDGQYSRWLNDTGWVTAFAFDGVPGVTDITDGRVTEVDLAEELHIDWHPEPFDWVLCLEVAEHIPPELEQQFLRNL
;
A
#
# COMPACT_ATOMS: atom_id res chain seq x y z
N MET A 1 17.82 -6.60 13.41
CA MET A 1 16.55 -6.21 12.78
C MET A 1 16.08 -4.94 13.47
N PHE A 2 16.20 -3.79 12.82
CA PHE A 2 15.66 -2.55 13.38
C PHE A 2 14.16 -2.53 13.06
N MET A 3 13.32 -2.65 14.08
CA MET A 3 11.88 -2.48 13.94
C MET A 3 11.59 -1.04 13.51
N ASN A 4 10.80 -0.87 12.44
CA ASN A 4 10.38 0.46 12.00
C ASN A 4 9.43 1.06 13.05
N SER A 5 9.96 1.96 13.88
CA SER A 5 9.22 2.60 14.98
C SER A 5 8.00 3.38 14.49
N THR A 6 7.99 3.84 13.24
CA THR A 6 6.88 4.59 12.66
C THR A 6 5.65 3.70 12.45
N VAL A 7 5.82 2.50 11.88
CA VAL A 7 4.72 1.55 11.66
C VAL A 7 4.09 1.16 13.00
N ILE A 8 4.92 0.85 13.99
CA ILE A 8 4.46 0.48 15.34
C ILE A 8 3.69 1.64 15.98
N TYR A 9 4.27 2.84 15.95
CA TYR A 9 3.64 4.02 16.53
C TYR A 9 2.29 4.31 15.88
N ARG A 10 2.19 4.30 14.54
CA ARG A 10 0.93 4.54 13.84
C ARG A 10 -0.09 3.43 14.05
N THR A 11 0.36 2.18 14.20
CA THR A 11 -0.54 1.07 14.55
C THR A 11 -1.12 1.23 15.95
N LEU A 12 -0.31 1.64 16.93
CA LEU A 12 -0.75 1.89 18.31
C LEU A 12 -1.59 3.17 18.44
N PHE A 13 -1.33 4.17 17.59
CA PHE A 13 -2.01 5.46 17.59
C PHE A 13 -2.49 5.82 16.18
N PRO A 14 -3.55 5.19 15.65
CA PRO A 14 -4.01 5.38 14.28
C PRO A 14 -4.34 6.83 13.92
N GLU A 15 -4.86 7.60 14.89
CA GLU A 15 -5.17 9.02 14.74
C GLU A 15 -3.93 9.90 14.49
N SER A 16 -2.73 9.37 14.73
CA SER A 16 -1.49 10.07 14.41
C SER A 16 -1.12 9.99 12.93
N ALA A 17 -1.75 9.08 12.17
CA ALA A 17 -1.52 9.00 10.74
C ALA A 17 -2.09 10.25 10.05
N ILE A 18 -1.24 10.92 9.28
CA ILE A 18 -1.66 12.04 8.45
C ILE A 18 -2.27 11.45 7.18
N LEU A 19 -3.59 11.50 7.06
CA LEU A 19 -4.27 11.15 5.82
C LEU A 19 -4.55 12.39 4.97
N ASP A 20 -4.05 12.41 3.73
CA ASP A 20 -4.48 13.39 2.74
C ASP A 20 -5.88 13.02 2.21
N LYS A 21 -6.90 13.45 2.94
CA LYS A 21 -8.30 13.28 2.53
C LYS A 21 -8.64 14.09 1.27
N GLY A 22 -7.83 15.06 0.85
CA GLY A 22 -8.02 15.78 -0.40
C GLY A 22 -7.72 14.87 -1.58
N LEU A 23 -6.56 14.20 -1.54
CA LEU A 23 -6.15 13.19 -2.50
C LEU A 23 -7.15 12.03 -2.56
N LEU A 24 -7.47 11.41 -1.42
CA LEU A 24 -8.36 10.25 -1.38
C LEU A 24 -9.76 10.53 -1.94
N ARG A 25 -10.34 11.69 -1.60
CA ARG A 25 -11.63 12.12 -2.17
C ARG A 25 -11.56 12.38 -3.66
N ARG A 26 -10.41 12.81 -4.19
CA ARG A 26 -10.23 12.99 -5.63
C ARG A 26 -10.09 11.65 -6.33
N LEU A 27 -9.34 10.71 -5.75
CA LEU A 27 -9.20 9.34 -6.27
C LEU A 27 -10.57 8.66 -6.40
N LEU A 28 -11.45 8.75 -5.40
CA LEU A 28 -12.80 8.20 -5.48
C LEU A 28 -13.65 8.70 -6.65
N ARG A 29 -13.34 9.88 -7.21
CA ARG A 29 -14.03 10.40 -8.40
C ARG A 29 -13.49 9.84 -9.71
N LEU A 30 -12.29 9.26 -9.68
CA LEU A 30 -11.61 8.68 -10.84
C LEU A 30 -11.78 7.17 -10.87
N LEU A 31 -11.79 6.53 -9.70
CA LEU A 31 -11.92 5.09 -9.56
C LEU A 31 -13.34 4.62 -9.89
N PRO A 32 -13.50 3.66 -10.81
CA PRO A 32 -14.80 3.01 -11.05
C PRO A 32 -15.33 2.32 -9.80
N GLU A 33 -16.66 2.26 -9.66
CA GLU A 33 -17.30 1.48 -8.60
C GLU A 33 -16.92 0.00 -8.74
N GLY A 34 -16.52 -0.62 -7.62
CA GLY A 34 -16.10 -2.02 -7.57
C GLY A 34 -14.66 -2.29 -8.03
N ALA A 35 -13.89 -1.27 -8.41
CA ALA A 35 -12.51 -1.46 -8.84
C ALA A 35 -11.62 -2.01 -7.71
N SER A 36 -10.68 -2.86 -8.09
CA SER A 36 -9.59 -3.34 -7.24
C SER A 36 -8.40 -2.36 -7.27
N LEU A 37 -7.82 -2.06 -6.12
CA LEU A 37 -6.70 -1.11 -6.00
C LEU A 37 -5.57 -1.71 -5.18
N ALA A 38 -4.35 -1.71 -5.73
CA ALA A 38 -3.13 -1.98 -4.96
C ALA A 38 -2.54 -0.67 -4.44
N ASP A 39 -2.34 -0.59 -3.13
CA ASP A 39 -1.72 0.52 -2.42
C ASP A 39 -0.31 0.11 -2.01
N PHE A 40 0.68 0.46 -2.82
CA PHE A 40 2.08 0.15 -2.61
C PHE A 40 2.79 1.25 -1.83
N GLY A 41 3.56 0.87 -0.82
CA GLY A 41 4.14 1.81 0.15
C GLY A 41 3.11 2.26 1.19
N ALA A 42 2.14 1.39 1.51
CA ALA A 42 1.00 1.72 2.34
C ALA A 42 1.33 1.89 3.84
N LEU A 43 2.54 1.53 4.26
CA LEU A 43 3.03 1.56 5.64
C LEU A 43 2.10 0.83 6.62
N ASP A 44 1.17 1.54 7.26
CA ASP A 44 0.20 1.00 8.23
C ASP A 44 -1.21 0.77 7.63
N GLY A 45 -1.38 1.04 6.33
CA GLY A 45 -2.56 0.70 5.53
C GLY A 45 -3.72 1.69 5.62
N GLN A 46 -3.48 2.92 6.06
CA GLN A 46 -4.55 3.88 6.36
C GLN A 46 -5.32 4.34 5.13
N TYR A 47 -4.65 4.48 3.98
CA TYR A 47 -5.29 4.91 2.73
C TYR A 47 -6.22 3.81 2.24
N SER A 48 -5.71 2.59 2.11
CA SER A 48 -6.52 1.40 1.82
C SER A 48 -7.69 1.23 2.77
N ARG A 49 -7.49 1.35 4.09
CA ARG A 49 -8.57 1.29 5.08
C ARG A 49 -9.64 2.35 4.81
N TRP A 50 -9.23 3.61 4.65
CA TRP A 50 -10.16 4.71 4.40
C TRP A 50 -10.95 4.53 3.10
N LEU A 51 -10.31 4.03 2.04
CA LEU A 51 -10.96 3.71 0.77
C LEU A 51 -11.97 2.56 0.92
N ASN A 52 -11.58 1.48 1.60
CA ASN A 52 -12.45 0.34 1.88
C ASN A 52 -13.67 0.73 2.73
N ASP A 53 -13.51 1.62 3.71
CA ASP A 53 -14.60 2.12 4.55
C ASP A 53 -15.69 2.85 3.73
N THR A 54 -15.39 3.28 2.49
CA THR A 54 -16.39 3.88 1.60
C THR A 54 -17.28 2.86 0.89
N GLY A 55 -16.83 1.60 0.80
CA GLY A 55 -17.49 0.55 0.01
C GLY A 55 -17.44 0.75 -1.51
N TRP A 56 -16.76 1.77 -2.02
CA TRP A 56 -16.72 2.10 -3.45
C TRP A 56 -15.70 1.28 -4.23
N VAL A 57 -14.59 0.91 -3.60
CA VAL A 57 -13.48 0.13 -4.17
C VAL A 57 -13.03 -0.93 -3.18
N THR A 58 -12.28 -1.91 -3.66
CA THR A 58 -11.56 -2.87 -2.80
C THR A 58 -10.06 -2.59 -2.89
N ALA A 59 -9.50 -1.99 -1.84
CA ALA A 59 -8.09 -1.62 -1.75
C ALA A 59 -7.29 -2.62 -0.90
N PHE A 60 -6.11 -2.98 -1.37
CA PHE A 60 -5.18 -3.90 -0.74
C PHE A 60 -3.85 -3.19 -0.45
N ALA A 61 -3.41 -3.24 0.79
CA ALA A 61 -2.21 -2.54 1.26
C ALA A 61 -0.98 -3.45 1.19
N PHE A 62 0.10 -2.93 0.61
CA PHE A 62 1.38 -3.59 0.46
C PHE A 62 2.52 -2.66 0.88
N ASP A 63 3.54 -3.19 1.55
CA ASP A 63 4.70 -2.40 1.97
C ASP A 63 5.96 -3.27 2.12
N GLY A 64 7.13 -2.72 1.83
CA GLY A 64 8.41 -3.43 1.93
C GLY A 64 9.04 -3.43 3.32
N VAL A 65 8.41 -2.83 4.32
CA VAL A 65 8.92 -2.85 5.70
C VAL A 65 8.92 -4.28 6.26
N PRO A 66 10.09 -4.80 6.69
CA PRO A 66 10.16 -6.15 7.22
C PRO A 66 9.31 -6.33 8.48
N GLY A 67 8.47 -7.37 8.48
CA GLY A 67 7.52 -7.69 9.55
C GLY A 67 6.27 -6.81 9.58
N VAL A 68 6.00 -6.01 8.56
CA VAL A 68 4.82 -5.11 8.52
C VAL A 68 3.51 -5.88 8.62
N THR A 69 3.43 -7.09 8.06
CA THR A 69 2.25 -7.94 8.15
C THR A 69 1.93 -8.32 9.59
N ASP A 70 2.93 -8.74 10.36
CA ASP A 70 2.74 -9.08 11.77
C ASP A 70 2.44 -7.83 12.60
N ILE A 71 3.14 -6.72 12.34
CA ILE A 71 2.94 -5.47 13.10
C ILE A 71 1.52 -4.91 12.89
N THR A 72 0.95 -5.10 11.70
CA THR A 72 -0.36 -4.54 11.33
C THR A 72 -1.51 -5.53 11.48
N ASP A 73 -1.29 -6.68 12.12
CA ASP A 73 -2.26 -7.78 12.26
C ASP A 73 -2.87 -8.21 10.91
N GLY A 74 -2.03 -8.31 9.88
CA GLY A 74 -2.42 -8.73 8.53
C GLY A 74 -3.11 -7.65 7.68
N ARG A 75 -3.21 -6.41 8.16
CA ARG A 75 -3.81 -5.31 7.38
C ARG A 75 -2.97 -4.93 6.17
N VAL A 76 -1.65 -5.07 6.26
CA VAL A 76 -0.70 -4.75 5.20
C VAL A 76 0.11 -6.01 4.87
N THR A 77 0.25 -6.33 3.59
CA THR A 77 1.05 -7.48 3.15
C THR A 77 2.47 -7.03 2.86
N GLU A 78 3.46 -7.74 3.42
CA GLU A 78 4.87 -7.47 3.15
C GLU A 78 5.22 -7.85 1.71
N VAL A 79 5.72 -6.89 0.94
CA VAL A 79 6.11 -7.05 -0.47
C VAL A 79 7.35 -6.21 -0.76
N ASP A 80 8.39 -6.83 -1.32
CA ASP A 80 9.52 -6.12 -1.91
C ASP A 80 9.28 -5.86 -3.39
N LEU A 81 9.08 -4.60 -3.77
CA LEU A 81 8.89 -4.20 -5.17
C LEU A 81 10.18 -4.14 -5.97
N ALA A 82 11.34 -4.31 -5.34
CA ALA A 82 12.61 -4.45 -6.01
C ALA A 82 12.81 -5.88 -6.57
N GLU A 83 11.97 -6.83 -6.16
CA GLU A 83 11.92 -8.21 -6.66
C GLU A 83 10.71 -8.45 -7.56
N GLU A 84 10.60 -9.62 -8.19
CA GLU A 84 9.44 -9.96 -9.03
C GLU A 84 8.19 -10.19 -8.18
N LEU A 85 7.19 -9.32 -8.34
CA LEU A 85 5.98 -9.34 -7.53
C LEU A 85 5.07 -10.52 -7.90
N HIS A 86 4.76 -11.35 -6.90
CA HIS A 86 3.79 -12.43 -7.01
C HIS A 86 2.79 -12.36 -5.85
N ILE A 87 1.50 -12.28 -6.16
CA ILE A 87 0.42 -12.25 -5.17
C ILE A 87 -0.46 -13.48 -5.43
N ASP A 88 -0.12 -14.60 -4.80
CA ASP A 88 -0.71 -15.93 -5.12
C ASP A 88 -2.24 -15.97 -4.98
N TRP A 89 -2.80 -15.24 -4.03
CA TRP A 89 -4.25 -15.17 -3.81
C TRP A 89 -4.97 -14.20 -4.76
N HIS A 90 -4.24 -13.41 -5.55
CA HIS A 90 -4.75 -12.47 -6.54
C HIS A 90 -3.92 -12.55 -7.83
N PRO A 91 -4.08 -13.61 -8.64
CA PRO A 91 -3.23 -13.84 -9.81
C PRO A 91 -3.49 -12.86 -10.96
N GLU A 92 -4.61 -12.15 -10.94
CA GLU A 92 -4.94 -11.13 -11.95
C GLU A 92 -4.35 -9.76 -11.55
N PRO A 93 -4.00 -8.89 -12.50
CA PRO A 93 -3.63 -7.51 -12.19
C PRO A 93 -4.77 -6.76 -11.48
N PHE A 94 -4.40 -5.84 -10.59
CA PHE A 94 -5.36 -4.87 -10.04
C PHE A 94 -5.80 -3.89 -11.12
N ASP A 95 -7.02 -3.36 -11.00
CA ASP A 95 -7.52 -2.34 -11.93
C ASP A 95 -6.74 -1.03 -11.81
N TRP A 96 -6.27 -0.70 -10.59
CA TRP A 96 -5.53 0.52 -10.30
C TRP A 96 -4.39 0.28 -9.31
N VAL A 97 -3.34 1.08 -9.46
CA VAL A 97 -2.21 1.14 -8.53
C VAL A 97 -2.11 2.55 -7.94
N LEU A 98 -2.00 2.62 -6.62
CA LEU A 98 -1.57 3.79 -5.87
C LEU A 98 -0.16 3.52 -5.33
N CYS A 99 0.80 4.33 -5.73
CA CYS A 99 2.21 4.18 -5.35
C CYS A 99 2.79 5.57 -5.14
N LEU A 100 2.94 5.99 -3.89
CA LEU A 100 3.33 7.35 -3.51
C LEU A 100 4.69 7.33 -2.83
N GLU A 101 5.65 8.11 -3.32
CA GLU A 101 7.00 8.24 -2.73
C GLU A 101 7.73 6.91 -2.48
N VAL A 102 7.45 5.86 -3.28
CA VAL A 102 8.12 4.56 -3.14
C VAL A 102 9.40 4.50 -3.96
N ALA A 103 9.36 5.04 -5.18
CA ALA A 103 10.47 4.94 -6.15
C ALA A 103 11.77 5.56 -5.62
N GLU A 104 11.71 6.58 -4.75
CA GLU A 104 12.91 7.20 -4.15
C GLU A 104 13.69 6.27 -3.22
N HIS A 105 13.06 5.20 -2.74
CA HIS A 105 13.66 4.17 -1.89
C HIS A 105 14.20 2.97 -2.67
N ILE A 106 13.90 2.87 -3.97
CA ILE A 106 14.34 1.77 -4.83
C ILE A 106 15.76 2.08 -5.35
N PRO A 107 16.72 1.14 -5.24
CA PRO A 107 18.03 1.30 -5.88
C PRO A 107 17.88 1.55 -7.39
N PRO A 108 18.63 2.49 -7.99
CA PRO A 108 18.48 2.83 -9.41
C PRO A 108 18.58 1.64 -10.37
N GLU A 109 19.40 0.65 -10.03
CA GLU A 109 19.56 -0.59 -10.80
C GLU A 109 18.32 -1.51 -10.77
N LEU A 110 17.42 -1.34 -9.81
CA LEU A 110 16.19 -2.11 -9.63
C LEU A 110 14.93 -1.34 -10.04
N GLU A 111 15.05 -0.07 -10.46
CA GLU A 111 13.91 0.77 -10.89
C GLU A 111 13.09 0.12 -12.01
N GLN A 112 13.75 -0.58 -12.95
CA GLN A 112 13.07 -1.28 -14.03
C GLN A 112 12.24 -2.48 -13.54
N GLN A 113 12.68 -3.17 -12.49
CA GLN A 113 11.90 -4.25 -11.89
C GLN A 113 10.69 -3.68 -11.14
N PHE A 114 10.91 -2.63 -10.35
CA PHE A 114 9.85 -1.89 -9.68
C PHE A 114 8.75 -1.43 -10.66
N LEU A 115 9.13 -0.80 -11.78
CA LEU A 115 8.15 -0.35 -12.78
C LEU A 115 7.41 -1.48 -13.49
N ARG A 116 7.96 -2.70 -13.54
CA ARG A 116 7.27 -3.87 -14.11
C ARG A 116 6.22 -4.45 -13.17
N ASN A 117 6.33 -4.18 -11.87
CA ASN A 117 5.39 -4.65 -10.86
C ASN A 117 4.14 -3.75 -10.74
N LEU A 118 4.13 -2.57 -11.37
CA LEU A 118 3.01 -1.63 -11.40
C LEU A 118 2.20 -1.77 -12.70
#